data_AF-A0A915NAX2-F1
#
_entry.id   AF-A0A915NAX2-F1
#
_cell.length_a   1.000
_cell.length_b   1.000
_cell.length_c   1.000
_cell.angle_alpha   90.00
_cell.angle_beta   90.00
_cell.angle_gamma   90.00
#
_symmetry.space_group_name_H-M   'P 1'
#
loop_
_entity.id
_entity.type
_entity.pdbx_description
1 polymer ?
#
loop_
_entity_poly.entity_id
_entity_poly.type
_entity_poly.pdbx_seq_one_letter_code
_entity_poly.pdbx_strand_id
1 'polypeptide(L)'
;DIEEETDDLNKLSDSYWITGAADGLLTIWRDNTKIMKALTQKEATKKITDQQTLSNLLQQNHLFEALLYTLDLDLPFQLVAQLVLNCVLRAIPPEDLIELPNIENIVQRFLPYSLRHQERIKNFRKSAAHIDYMFSSMRLNEI
;
A
#
# COMPACT_ATOMS: atom_id res chain seq x y z
N ASP A 1 36.88 -32.05 -8.47
CA ASP A 1 37.13 -30.78 -9.18
C ASP A 1 36.37 -30.70 -10.50
N ILE A 2 36.47 -31.68 -11.41
CA ILE A 2 35.74 -31.63 -12.71
C ILE A 2 34.24 -31.98 -12.56
N GLU A 3 33.85 -32.85 -11.61
CA GLU A 3 32.44 -33.24 -11.42
C GLU A 3 31.56 -32.14 -10.82
N GLU A 4 32.11 -31.27 -9.96
CA GLU A 4 31.38 -30.13 -9.36
C GLU A 4 31.05 -29.06 -10.41
N GLU A 5 31.97 -28.81 -11.34
CA GLU A 5 31.80 -27.83 -12.42
C GLU A 5 30.78 -28.28 -13.48
N THR A 6 30.65 -29.59 -13.71
CA THR A 6 29.63 -30.16 -14.61
C THR A 6 28.22 -30.12 -14.03
N ASP A 7 28.08 -30.17 -12.69
CA ASP A 7 26.78 -30.13 -12.02
C ASP A 7 26.20 -28.70 -11.99
N ASP A 8 27.06 -27.69 -11.85
CA ASP A 8 26.69 -26.27 -11.94
C ASP A 8 26.30 -25.84 -13.36
N LEU A 9 26.95 -26.40 -14.39
CA LEU A 9 26.60 -26.16 -15.81
C LEU A 9 25.24 -26.77 -16.19
N ASN A 10 24.94 -27.99 -15.70
CA ASN A 10 23.63 -28.62 -15.91
C ASN A 10 22.51 -27.92 -15.13
N LYS A 11 22.79 -27.42 -13.91
CA LYS A 11 21.86 -26.55 -13.15
C LYS A 11 21.53 -25.26 -13.87
N LEU A 12 22.51 -24.69 -14.57
CA LEU A 12 22.31 -23.49 -15.36
C LEU A 12 21.43 -23.80 -16.58
N SER A 13 21.65 -24.92 -17.29
CA SER A 13 20.78 -25.31 -18.41
C SER A 13 19.35 -25.66 -17.98
N ASP A 14 19.15 -26.26 -16.80
CA ASP A 14 17.83 -26.57 -16.24
C ASP A 14 17.03 -25.32 -15.81
N SER A 15 17.71 -24.17 -15.65
CA SER A 15 17.07 -22.91 -15.24
C SER A 15 16.57 -22.07 -16.42
N TYR A 16 17.00 -22.35 -17.65
CA TYR A 16 16.61 -21.60 -18.84
C TYR A 16 15.93 -22.50 -19.87
N TRP A 17 14.66 -22.24 -20.14
CA TRP A 17 13.92 -22.93 -21.18
C TRP A 17 14.03 -22.12 -22.47
N ILE A 18 14.53 -22.73 -23.53
CA ILE A 18 14.70 -22.06 -24.82
C ILE A 18 13.64 -22.59 -25.78
N THR A 19 12.78 -21.71 -26.27
CA THR A 19 11.78 -22.05 -27.30
C THR A 19 12.15 -21.34 -28.60
N GLY A 20 12.40 -22.10 -29.66
CA GLY A 20 12.66 -21.57 -31.00
C GLY A 20 11.41 -21.67 -31.87
N ALA A 21 10.98 -20.55 -32.45
CA ALA A 21 9.88 -20.50 -33.40
C ALA A 21 10.38 -20.60 -34.86
N ALA A 22 9.50 -21.02 -35.78
CA ALA A 22 9.81 -21.28 -37.19
C ALA A 22 10.18 -20.01 -38.00
N ASP A 23 9.93 -18.82 -37.43
CA ASP A 23 10.31 -17.51 -37.94
C ASP A 23 11.74 -17.09 -37.54
N GLY A 24 12.49 -17.97 -36.84
CA GLY A 24 13.86 -17.71 -36.41
C GLY A 24 13.97 -16.92 -35.10
N LEU A 25 12.86 -16.64 -34.42
CA LEU A 25 12.86 -15.99 -33.12
C LEU A 25 13.15 -17.00 -32.00
N LEU A 26 14.22 -16.76 -31.25
CA LEU A 26 14.58 -17.54 -30.07
C LEU A 26 14.10 -16.83 -28.80
N THR A 27 13.19 -17.44 -28.05
CA THR A 27 12.74 -16.89 -26.76
C THR A 27 13.36 -17.69 -25.61
N ILE A 28 14.09 -17.00 -24.74
CA ILE A 28 14.74 -17.58 -23.55
C ILE A 28 13.88 -17.27 -22.32
N TRP A 29 13.42 -18.31 -21.64
CA TRP A 29 12.61 -18.23 -20.43
C TRP A 29 13.45 -18.61 -19.22
N ARG A 30 13.47 -17.79 -18.17
CA ARG A 30 14.14 -18.09 -16.88
C ARG A 30 13.10 -18.39 -15.82
N ASP A 31 13.24 -19.50 -15.07
CA ASP A 31 12.38 -19.76 -13.91
C ASP A 31 12.66 -18.74 -12.78
N ASN A 32 11.77 -17.74 -12.67
CA ASN A 32 11.84 -16.70 -11.63
C ASN A 32 10.98 -17.02 -10.39
N THR A 33 10.45 -18.23 -10.24
CA THR A 33 9.48 -18.58 -9.19
C THR A 33 10.02 -18.32 -7.79
N LYS A 34 11.29 -18.64 -7.53
CA LYS A 34 11.93 -18.41 -6.22
C LYS A 34 12.12 -16.92 -5.93
N ILE A 35 12.49 -16.15 -6.95
CA ILE A 35 12.68 -14.70 -6.86
C ILE A 35 11.34 -14.02 -6.53
N MET A 36 10.28 -14.39 -7.25
CA MET A 36 8.93 -13.85 -7.01
C MET A 36 8.40 -14.19 -5.61
N LYS A 37 8.62 -15.42 -5.12
CA LYS A 37 8.25 -15.80 -3.75
C LYS A 37 9.03 -15.02 -2.68
N ALA A 38 10.34 -14.82 -2.86
CA ALA A 38 11.14 -14.04 -1.94
C ALA A 38 10.74 -12.55 -1.93
N LEU A 39 10.45 -11.98 -3.11
CA LEU A 39 9.96 -10.59 -3.24
C LEU A 39 8.60 -10.41 -2.53
N THR A 40 7.65 -11.30 -2.78
CA THR A 40 6.31 -11.24 -2.14
C THR A 40 6.38 -11.44 -0.63
N GLN A 41 7.23 -12.34 -0.14
CA GLN A 41 7.49 -12.49 1.30
C GLN A 41 8.09 -11.22 1.90
N LYS A 42 9.07 -10.61 1.23
CA LYS A 42 9.70 -9.35 1.68
C LYS A 42 8.69 -8.20 1.75
N GLU A 43 7.77 -8.11 0.79
CA GLU A 43 6.68 -7.12 0.80
C GLU A 43 5.69 -7.36 1.95
N ALA A 44 5.33 -8.62 2.22
CA ALA A 44 4.44 -8.99 3.32
C ALA A 44 5.07 -8.67 4.68
N THR A 45 6.35 -9.03 4.87
CA THR A 45 7.06 -8.70 6.11
C THR A 45 7.16 -7.20 6.31
N LYS A 46 7.45 -6.44 5.24
CA LYS A 46 7.53 -4.97 5.32
C LYS A 46 6.21 -4.36 5.79
N LYS A 47 5.07 -4.79 5.24
CA LYS A 47 3.76 -4.30 5.68
C LYS A 47 3.49 -4.57 7.16
N ILE A 48 3.89 -5.75 7.65
CA ILE A 48 3.71 -6.13 9.05
C ILE A 48 4.62 -5.30 9.95
N THR A 49 5.90 -5.12 9.59
CA THR A 49 6.83 -4.28 10.37
C THR A 49 6.33 -2.84 10.44
N ASP A 50 5.87 -2.29 9.31
CA ASP A 50 5.35 -0.93 9.20
C ASP A 50 4.07 -0.73 10.04
N GLN A 51 3.22 -1.75 10.14
CA GLN A 51 2.04 -1.74 11.01
C GLN A 51 2.42 -1.76 12.50
N GLN A 52 3.42 -2.56 12.85
CA GLN A 52 3.89 -2.68 14.23
C GLN A 52 4.55 -1.38 14.73
N THR A 53 5.43 -0.77 13.92
CA THR A 53 6.05 0.52 14.24
C THR A 53 5.00 1.61 14.45
N LEU A 54 4.01 1.68 13.56
CA LEU A 54 2.93 2.65 13.69
C LEU A 54 2.07 2.39 14.94
N SER A 55 1.73 1.14 15.23
CA SER A 55 0.99 0.77 16.45
C SER A 55 1.74 1.18 17.71
N ASN A 56 3.06 0.99 17.75
CA ASN A 56 3.90 1.38 18.88
C ASN A 56 3.92 2.90 19.07
N LEU A 57 4.09 3.68 17.98
CA LEU A 57 4.07 5.15 18.03
C LEU A 57 2.72 5.69 18.51
N LEU A 58 1.61 5.08 18.09
CA LEU A 58 0.27 5.45 18.54
C LEU A 58 0.05 5.12 20.02
N GLN A 59 0.52 3.96 20.50
CA GLN A 59 0.44 3.57 21.91
C GLN A 59 1.23 4.51 22.82
N GLN A 60 2.36 5.01 22.34
CA GLN A 60 3.24 5.93 23.08
C GLN A 60 2.78 7.40 23.00
N ASN A 61 1.65 7.69 22.34
CA ASN A 61 1.12 9.04 22.14
C ASN A 61 2.08 10.00 21.40
N HIS A 62 3.04 9.47 20.64
CA HIS A 62 3.94 10.24 19.78
C HIS A 62 3.25 10.59 18.46
N LEU A 63 2.21 11.44 18.56
CA LEU A 63 1.31 11.76 17.45
C LEU A 63 2.02 12.43 16.27
N PHE A 64 3.01 13.30 16.53
CA PHE A 64 3.74 14.00 15.46
C PHE A 64 4.65 13.08 14.66
N GLU A 65 5.36 12.17 15.32
CA GLU A 65 6.22 11.18 14.67
C GLU A 65 5.38 10.15 13.91
N ALA A 66 4.27 9.70 14.50
CA ALA A 66 3.31 8.85 13.80
C ALA A 66 2.77 9.53 12.54
N LEU A 67 2.44 10.83 12.62
CA LEU A 67 1.97 11.62 11.48
C LEU A 67 3.01 11.67 10.36
N LEU A 68 4.27 11.99 10.68
CA LEU A 68 5.34 12.05 9.68
C LEU A 68 5.63 10.67 9.07
N TYR A 69 5.66 9.62 9.91
CA TYR A 69 5.88 8.26 9.45
C TYR A 69 4.76 7.76 8.52
N THR A 70 3.49 8.07 8.81
CA THR A 70 2.38 7.72 7.91
C THR A 70 2.49 8.38 6.53
N LEU A 71 3.12 9.56 6.47
CA LEU A 71 3.33 10.30 5.24
C LEU A 71 4.44 9.67 4.38
N ASP A 72 5.45 9.08 5.02
CA ASP A 72 6.55 8.39 4.33
C ASP A 72 6.15 7.00 3.80
N LEU A 73 5.08 6.39 4.33
CA LEU A 73 4.62 5.03 3.99
C LEU A 73 3.62 4.95 2.83
N ASP A 74 3.21 6.09 2.30
CA ASP A 74 2.67 6.28 0.94
C ASP A 74 1.59 5.32 0.41
N LEU A 75 0.75 4.64 1.23
CA LEU A 75 -0.68 4.36 0.87
C LEU A 75 -1.58 3.51 1.82
N PRO A 76 -1.17 2.76 2.87
CA PRO A 76 -2.15 1.97 3.63
C PRO A 76 -2.87 2.72 4.76
N PHE A 77 -2.40 3.90 5.16
CA PHE A 77 -2.79 4.54 6.43
C PHE A 77 -3.54 5.85 6.31
N GLN A 78 -4.15 6.14 5.16
CA GLN A 78 -4.86 7.40 4.91
C GLN A 78 -5.92 7.73 5.98
N LEU A 79 -6.59 6.70 6.52
CA LEU A 79 -7.58 6.87 7.58
C LEU A 79 -6.92 7.16 8.94
N VAL A 80 -5.76 6.56 9.22
CA VAL A 80 -4.97 6.84 10.44
C VAL A 80 -4.38 8.24 10.37
N ALA A 81 -3.83 8.66 9.23
CA ALA A 81 -3.36 10.02 9.01
C ALA A 81 -4.47 11.06 9.21
N GLN A 82 -5.67 10.83 8.66
CA GLN A 82 -6.82 11.72 8.85
C GLN A 82 -7.28 11.77 10.31
N LEU A 83 -7.19 10.64 11.03
CA LEU A 83 -7.54 10.56 12.45
C LEU A 83 -6.51 11.30 13.31
N VAL A 84 -5.22 11.10 13.08
CA VAL A 84 -4.14 11.81 13.80
C VAL A 84 -4.22 13.31 13.51
N LEU A 85 -4.44 13.71 12.25
CA LEU A 85 -4.68 15.11 11.89
C LEU A 85 -5.89 15.69 12.64
N ASN A 86 -7.00 14.94 12.69
CA ASN A 86 -8.20 15.37 13.43
C ASN A 86 -7.93 15.50 14.94
N CYS A 87 -7.17 14.57 15.52
CA CYS A 87 -6.75 14.62 16.92
C CYS A 87 -5.89 15.86 17.19
N VAL A 88 -4.92 16.16 16.32
CA VAL A 88 -4.05 17.35 16.44
C VAL A 88 -4.87 18.65 16.35
N LEU A 89 -5.74 18.76 15.33
CA LEU A 89 -6.59 19.95 15.12
C LEU A 89 -7.63 20.15 16.23
N ARG A 90 -8.01 19.09 16.96
CA ARG A 90 -8.94 19.18 18.09
C ARG A 90 -8.24 19.45 19.42
N ALA A 91 -6.98 19.03 19.55
CA ALA A 91 -6.20 19.19 20.76
C ALA A 91 -5.58 20.60 20.89
N ILE A 92 -5.34 21.28 19.77
CA ILE A 92 -4.63 22.57 19.72
C ILE A 92 -5.54 23.64 19.13
N PRO A 93 -5.74 24.80 19.81
CA PRO A 93 -6.50 25.91 19.25
C PRO A 93 -5.77 26.52 18.04
N PRO A 94 -6.50 27.13 17.08
CA PRO A 94 -5.92 27.59 15.83
C PRO A 94 -4.86 28.69 16.00
N GLU A 95 -4.90 29.44 17.11
CA GLU A 95 -3.92 30.47 17.45
C GLU A 95 -2.53 29.88 17.73
N ASP A 96 -2.46 28.85 18.58
CA ASP A 96 -1.22 28.15 18.94
C ASP A 96 -0.70 27.28 17.79
N LEU A 97 -1.58 26.91 16.85
CA LEU A 97 -1.23 26.12 15.68
C LEU A 97 -0.33 26.90 14.70
N ILE A 98 -0.47 28.22 14.66
CA ILE A 98 0.33 29.12 13.81
C ILE A 98 1.75 29.28 14.38
N GLU A 99 1.91 29.14 15.70
CA GLU A 99 3.21 29.24 16.37
C GLU A 99 4.12 28.02 16.11
N LEU A 100 3.54 26.90 15.66
CA LEU A 100 4.29 25.69 15.37
C LEU A 100 5.17 25.86 14.12
N PRO A 101 6.48 25.58 14.21
CA PRO A 101 7.36 25.68 13.06
C PRO A 101 6.95 24.65 12.00
N ASN A 102 6.91 25.10 10.74
CA ASN A 102 6.72 24.24 9.57
C ASN A 102 5.32 23.61 9.42
N ILE A 103 4.30 24.08 10.14
CA ILE A 103 2.93 23.55 10.05
C ILE A 103 2.33 23.70 8.64
N GLU A 104 2.63 24.80 7.95
CA GLU A 104 2.13 25.08 6.61
C GLU A 104 2.51 23.96 5.63
N ASN A 105 3.79 23.58 5.61
CA ASN A 105 4.29 22.50 4.77
C ASN A 105 3.64 21.15 5.10
N ILE A 106 3.37 20.90 6.39
CA ILE A 106 2.72 19.67 6.83
C ILE A 106 1.27 19.63 6.30
N VAL A 107 0.50 20.70 6.52
CA VAL A 107 -0.90 20.79 6.07
C VAL A 107 -1.00 20.74 4.54
N GLN A 108 -0.10 21.41 3.83
CA GLN A 108 -0.03 21.35 2.36
C GLN A 108 0.28 19.94 1.86
N ARG A 109 1.17 19.19 2.53
CA ARG A 109 1.45 17.79 2.20
C ARG A 109 0.25 16.88 2.46
N PHE A 110 -0.58 17.18 3.47
CA PHE A 110 -1.81 16.42 3.76
C PHE A 110 -2.97 16.70 2.82
N LEU A 111 -3.05 17.92 2.27
CA LEU A 111 -4.15 18.35 1.40
C LEU A 111 -4.48 17.36 0.25
N PRO A 112 -3.53 16.91 -0.60
CA PRO A 112 -3.84 15.99 -1.68
C PRO A 112 -4.32 14.61 -1.18
N TYR A 113 -3.79 14.12 -0.05
CA TYR A 113 -4.24 12.85 0.52
C TYR A 113 -5.64 12.96 1.11
N SER A 114 -5.98 14.07 1.76
CA SER A 114 -7.34 14.30 2.26
C SER A 114 -8.36 14.36 1.12
N LEU A 115 -8.00 15.01 0.00
CA LEU A 115 -8.84 15.08 -1.20
C LEU A 115 -9.04 13.70 -1.83
N ARG A 116 -7.98 12.92 -2.00
CA ARG A 116 -8.08 11.53 -2.51
C ARG A 116 -8.93 10.65 -1.59
N HIS A 117 -8.83 10.82 -0.28
CA HIS A 117 -9.64 10.07 0.68
C HIS A 117 -11.12 10.38 0.50
N GLN A 118 -11.43 11.67 0.37
CA GLN A 118 -12.77 12.15 0.13
C GLN A 118 -13.35 11.57 -1.17
N GLU A 119 -12.57 11.51 -2.25
CA GLU A 119 -12.97 10.87 -3.51
C GLU A 119 -13.26 9.38 -3.34
N ARG A 120 -12.41 8.66 -2.60
CA ARG A 120 -12.62 7.24 -2.31
C ARG A 120 -13.92 6.99 -1.55
N ILE A 121 -14.20 7.81 -0.52
CA ILE A 121 -15.47 7.74 0.22
C ILE A 121 -16.66 8.07 -0.69
N LYS A 122 -16.54 9.08 -1.56
CA LYS A 122 -17.59 9.44 -2.52
C LYS A 122 -17.92 8.25 -3.44
N ASN A 123 -16.92 7.55 -3.95
CA ASN A 123 -17.11 6.37 -4.81
C ASN A 123 -17.72 5.19 -4.06
N PHE A 124 -17.32 4.99 -2.79
CA PHE A 124 -17.94 3.97 -1.95
C PHE A 124 -19.43 4.26 -1.71
N ARG A 125 -19.80 5.51 -1.40
CA ARG A 125 -21.21 5.91 -1.23
C ARG A 125 -22.03 5.71 -2.50
N LYS A 126 -21.47 5.99 -3.68
CA LYS A 126 -22.14 5.69 -4.97
C LYS A 126 -22.41 4.20 -5.15
N SER A 127 -21.44 3.36 -4.78
CA SER A 127 -21.57 1.90 -4.86
C SER A 127 -22.63 1.37 -3.89
N ALA A 128 -22.65 1.89 -2.65
CA ALA A 128 -23.69 1.55 -1.67
C ALA A 128 -25.09 1.95 -2.15
N ALA A 129 -25.25 3.16 -2.69
CA ALA A 129 -26.53 3.61 -3.25
C ALA A 129 -27.02 2.73 -4.41
N HIS A 130 -26.10 2.16 -5.22
CA HIS A 130 -26.47 1.19 -6.26
C HIS A 130 -27.02 -0.10 -5.65
N ILE A 131 -26.42 -0.60 -4.58
CA ILE A 131 -26.92 -1.77 -3.84
C ILE A 131 -28.30 -1.47 -3.25
N ASP A 132 -28.50 -0.29 -2.67
CA ASP A 132 -29.80 0.12 -2.12
C ASP A 132 -30.90 0.12 -3.20
N TYR A 133 -30.56 0.58 -4.40
CA TYR A 133 -31.46 0.54 -5.55
C TYR A 133 -31.76 -0.89 -5.99
N MET A 134 -30.74 -1.76 -6.12
CA MET A 134 -30.92 -3.17 -6.46
C MET A 134 -31.78 -3.90 -5.42
N PHE A 135 -31.56 -3.63 -4.14
CA PHE A 135 -32.35 -4.22 -3.05
C PHE A 135 -33.82 -3.77 -3.11
N SER A 136 -34.06 -2.49 -3.41
CA SER A 136 -35.40 -1.95 -3.58
C SER A 136 -36.12 -2.53 -4.80
N SER A 137 -35.42 -2.73 -5.92
CA SER A 137 -35.99 -3.34 -7.13
C SER A 137 -36.24 -4.83 -7.00
N MET A 138 -35.44 -5.55 -6.19
CA MET A 138 -35.70 -6.96 -5.85
C MET A 138 -36.93 -7.12 -4.94
N ARG A 139 -37.11 -6.25 -3.95
CA ARG A 139 -38.28 -6.26 -3.04
C ARG A 139 -39.61 -5.93 -3.72
N LEU A 140 -39.59 -5.13 -4.78
CA LEU A 140 -40.81 -4.76 -5.52
C LEU A 140 -41.39 -5.92 -6.35
N ASN A 141 -40.63 -7.01 -6.55
CA ASN A 141 -41.12 -8.23 -7.20
C ASN A 141 -41.81 -9.22 -6.23
N GLU A 142 -41.87 -8.93 -4.92
CA GLU A 142 -42.48 -9.80 -3.90
C GLU A 142 -43.90 -9.39 -3.46
N ILE A 143 -44.61 -8.56 -4.26
CA ILE A 143 -46.05 -8.26 -4.11
C ILE A 143 -46.76 -8.63 -5.41
#